data_AF-A0AAF0LQF5-F1
#
_entry.id   AF-A0AAF0LQF5-F1
#
_cell.length_a   1.000
_cell.length_b   1.000
_cell.length_c   1.000
_cell.angle_alpha   90.00
_cell.angle_beta   90.00
_cell.angle_gamma   90.00
#
_symmetry.space_group_name_H-M   'P 1'
#
loop_
_entity.id
_entity.type
_entity.pdbx_description
1 polymer ?
#
loop_
_entity_poly.entity_id
_entity_poly.type
_entity_poly.pdbx_seq_one_letter_code
_entity_poly.pdbx_strand_id
1 'polypeptide(L)'
;MTIDDSRLVRQMVAGDRTALATAFDRFAPVLTRYAWAVSATPTDVERVVQESFLSLWQHADGLYLPTGLLLPWLLAVCRSHARTSGAVDSGGASPLRWVEDDLLALPETDRRLVELCLVEGRTWSEAAQHLGLRPQGPTPRRGSRATKEVQR
;
A
#
# COMPACT_ATOMS: atom_id res chain seq x y z
N MET A 1 11.73 10.73 18.46
CA MET A 1 10.30 10.91 18.78
C MET A 1 9.51 10.45 17.57
N THR A 2 9.30 9.14 17.43
CA THR A 2 8.73 8.54 16.22
C THR A 2 7.27 8.97 16.10
N ILE A 3 6.96 9.76 15.07
CA ILE A 3 5.59 10.17 14.80
C ILE A 3 4.80 8.89 14.50
N ASP A 4 3.76 8.65 15.29
CA ASP A 4 2.82 7.56 15.10
C ASP A 4 2.16 7.67 13.71
N ASP A 5 2.10 6.57 12.98
CA ASP A 5 1.58 6.49 11.62
C ASP A 5 0.12 6.99 11.57
N SER A 6 -0.68 6.68 12.59
CA SER A 6 -2.05 7.16 12.76
C SER A 6 -2.14 8.70 12.91
N ARG A 7 -1.08 9.36 13.40
CA ARG A 7 -1.01 10.82 13.45
C ARG A 7 -0.75 11.40 12.07
N LEU A 8 0.13 10.79 11.27
CA LEU A 8 0.37 11.21 9.88
C LEU A 8 -0.92 11.14 9.07
N VAL A 9 -1.69 10.05 9.19
CA VAL A 9 -2.99 9.91 8.50
C VAL A 9 -3.96 11.02 8.90
N ARG A 10 -4.12 11.29 10.20
CA ARG A 10 -5.01 12.37 10.67
C ARG A 10 -4.60 13.75 10.13
N GLN A 11 -3.30 14.02 10.05
CA GLN A 11 -2.80 15.27 9.48
C GLN A 11 -3.03 15.35 7.96
N MET A 12 -2.88 14.24 7.23
CA MET A 12 -3.21 14.18 5.80
C MET A 12 -4.70 14.45 5.55
N VAL A 13 -5.60 13.87 6.37
CA VAL A 13 -7.05 14.13 6.30
C VAL A 13 -7.36 15.62 6.52
N ALA A 14 -6.61 16.29 7.41
CA ALA A 14 -6.71 17.72 7.62
C ALA A 14 -6.11 18.58 6.48
N GLY A 15 -5.56 17.97 5.43
CA GLY A 15 -4.95 18.65 4.29
C GLY A 15 -3.50 19.09 4.50
N ASP A 16 -2.84 18.61 5.56
CA ASP A 16 -1.44 18.93 5.84
C ASP A 16 -0.50 18.17 4.89
N ARG A 17 0.03 18.87 3.89
CA ARG A 17 0.98 18.33 2.92
C ARG A 17 2.32 17.93 3.56
N THR A 18 2.69 18.50 4.70
CA THR A 18 3.94 18.15 5.39
C THR A 18 3.87 16.75 5.98
N ALA A 19 2.68 16.26 6.34
CA ALA A 19 2.49 14.89 6.78
C ALA A 19 2.75 13.88 5.65
N LEU A 20 2.31 14.19 4.42
CA LEU A 20 2.61 13.37 3.25
C LEU A 20 4.11 13.35 2.94
N ALA A 21 4.78 14.50 3.00
CA ALA A 21 6.22 14.58 2.83
C ALA A 21 6.97 13.76 3.89
N THR A 22 6.54 13.84 5.15
CA THR A 22 7.11 13.05 6.26
C THR A 22 6.92 11.55 6.04
N ALA A 23 5.74 11.13 5.58
CA ALA A 23 5.49 9.74 5.23
C ALA A 23 6.34 9.29 4.03
N PHE A 24 6.50 10.16 3.03
CA PHE A 24 7.35 9.90 1.87
C PHE A 24 8.80 9.67 2.29
N ASP A 25 9.41 10.59 3.04
CA ASP A 25 10.80 10.48 3.48
C ASP A 25 11.04 9.21 4.30
N ARG A 26 10.06 8.82 5.11
CA ARG A 26 10.15 7.62 5.96
C ARG A 26 9.99 6.31 5.18
N PHE A 27 9.02 6.24 4.26
CA PHE A 27 8.63 4.97 3.64
C PHE A 27 9.14 4.80 2.19
N ALA A 28 9.56 5.86 1.52
CA ALA A 28 10.07 5.78 0.14
C ALA A 28 11.28 4.85 -0.01
N PRO A 29 12.27 4.79 0.92
CA PRO A 29 13.38 3.85 0.79
C PRO A 29 12.93 2.39 0.75
N VAL A 30 12.03 1.98 1.66
CA VAL A 30 11.51 0.60 1.71
C VAL A 30 10.58 0.30 0.54
N LEU A 31 9.70 1.24 0.16
CA LEU A 31 8.82 1.07 -0.99
C LEU A 31 9.60 0.99 -2.31
N THR A 32 10.66 1.78 -2.46
CA THR A 32 11.51 1.73 -3.67
C THR A 32 12.21 0.38 -3.79
N ARG A 33 12.79 -0.15 -2.69
CA ARG A 33 13.39 -1.49 -2.68
C ARG A 33 12.38 -2.57 -3.07
N TYR A 34 11.17 -2.50 -2.52
CA TYR A 34 10.09 -3.43 -2.86
C TYR A 34 9.62 -3.28 -4.30
N ALA A 35 9.44 -2.05 -4.78
CA ALA A 35 9.02 -1.76 -6.15
C ALA A 35 10.01 -2.30 -7.18
N TRP A 36 11.32 -2.23 -6.90
CA TRP A 36 12.36 -2.89 -7.71
C TRP A 36 12.21 -4.41 -7.80
N ALA A 37 11.70 -5.06 -6.76
CA ALA A 37 11.47 -6.50 -6.77
C ALA A 37 10.27 -6.91 -7.64
N VAL A 38 9.32 -5.99 -7.86
CA VAL A 38 8.06 -6.25 -8.56
C VAL A 38 7.91 -5.50 -9.88
N SER A 39 8.92 -4.74 -10.32
CA SER A 39 8.87 -3.92 -11.53
C SER A 39 10.07 -4.19 -12.44
N ALA A 40 9.91 -3.99 -13.75
CA ALA A 40 10.94 -4.31 -14.74
C ALA A 40 11.91 -3.15 -15.03
N THR A 41 11.47 -1.90 -14.88
CA THR A 41 12.25 -0.71 -15.26
C THR A 41 12.32 0.33 -14.14
N PRO A 42 13.37 1.19 -14.11
CA PRO A 42 13.44 2.30 -13.16
C PRO A 42 12.22 3.24 -13.23
N THR A 43 11.71 3.49 -14.44
CA THR A 43 10.55 4.34 -14.68
C THR A 43 9.29 3.76 -14.05
N ASP A 44 9.12 2.43 -14.10
CA ASP A 44 7.98 1.76 -13.46
C ASP A 44 8.09 1.82 -11.94
N VAL A 45 9.30 1.64 -11.39
CA VAL A 45 9.55 1.77 -9.96
C VAL A 45 9.14 3.15 -9.45
N GLU A 46 9.63 4.21 -10.10
CA GLU A 46 9.29 5.58 -9.71
C GLU A 46 7.78 5.84 -9.78
N ARG A 47 7.13 5.41 -10.87
CA ARG A 47 5.68 5.56 -11.05
C ARG A 47 4.90 4.85 -9.95
N VAL A 48 5.22 3.59 -9.68
CA VAL A 48 4.52 2.77 -8.68
C VAL A 48 4.66 3.38 -7.28
N VAL A 49 5.86 3.87 -6.93
CA VAL A 49 6.08 4.56 -5.65
C VAL A 49 5.24 5.83 -5.56
N GLN A 50 5.25 6.67 -6.60
CA GLN A 50 4.45 7.90 -6.64
C GLN A 50 2.94 7.62 -6.54
N GLU A 51 2.43 6.65 -7.31
CA GLU A 51 1.02 6.25 -7.29
C GLU A 51 0.60 5.68 -5.93
N SER A 52 1.51 5.00 -5.22
CA SER A 52 1.26 4.50 -3.87
C SER A 52 1.06 5.64 -2.86
N PHE A 53 1.91 6.67 -2.90
CA PHE A 53 1.76 7.85 -2.04
C PHE A 53 0.59 8.74 -2.46
N LEU A 54 0.29 8.84 -3.75
CA LEU A 54 -0.90 9.53 -4.23
C LEU A 54 -2.18 8.83 -3.74
N SER A 55 -2.20 7.49 -3.79
CA SER A 55 -3.30 6.69 -3.24
C SER A 55 -3.44 6.91 -1.73
N LEU A 56 -2.32 6.99 -1.00
CA LEU A 56 -2.34 7.30 0.43
C LEU A 56 -3.04 8.64 0.70
N TRP A 57 -2.65 9.69 -0.03
CA TRP A 57 -3.24 11.01 0.12
C TRP A 57 -4.75 11.03 -0.22
N GLN A 58 -5.13 10.40 -1.33
CA GLN A 58 -6.52 10.39 -1.81
C GLN A 58 -7.47 9.57 -0.91
N HIS A 59 -6.94 8.54 -0.24
CA HIS A 59 -7.75 7.61 0.55
C HIS A 59 -7.51 7.71 2.06
N ALA A 60 -6.74 8.71 2.53
CA ALA A 60 -6.44 8.90 3.94
C ALA A 60 -7.70 8.94 4.83
N ASP A 61 -8.79 9.56 4.37
CA ASP A 61 -10.06 9.75 5.10
C ASP A 61 -10.88 8.45 5.27
N GLY A 62 -10.55 7.41 4.53
CA GLY A 62 -11.20 6.09 4.63
C GLY A 62 -10.24 4.96 4.94
N LEU A 63 -9.00 5.29 5.32
CA LEU A 63 -7.94 4.31 5.45
C LEU A 63 -8.13 3.47 6.71
N TYR A 64 -8.27 2.15 6.52
CA TYR A 64 -8.38 1.21 7.63
C TYR A 64 -7.02 0.60 7.96
N LEU A 65 -6.48 0.96 9.13
CA LEU A 65 -5.21 0.45 9.67
C LEU A 65 -5.49 -0.29 11.00
N PRO A 66 -5.60 -1.62 11.01
CA PRO A 66 -5.97 -2.39 12.22
C PRO A 66 -5.04 -2.18 13.41
N THR A 67 -3.74 -2.04 13.15
CA THR A 67 -2.68 -1.83 14.14
C THR A 67 -2.15 -0.41 14.15
N GLY A 68 -2.69 0.46 13.30
CA GLY A 68 -2.19 1.83 13.08
C GLY A 68 -0.97 1.95 12.16
N LEU A 69 -0.39 0.85 11.67
CA LEU A 69 0.81 0.89 10.83
C LEU A 69 0.50 1.17 9.34
N LEU A 70 1.24 2.07 8.72
CA LEU A 70 1.08 2.46 7.31
C LEU A 70 1.83 1.55 6.34
N LEU A 71 3.00 1.06 6.73
CA LEU A 71 3.86 0.25 5.88
C LEU A 71 3.15 -0.98 5.27
N PRO A 72 2.36 -1.76 6.03
CA PRO A 72 1.65 -2.93 5.49
C PRO A 72 0.71 -2.57 4.33
N TRP A 73 -0.05 -1.49 4.50
CA TRP A 73 -0.98 -0.99 3.51
C TRP A 73 -0.26 -0.47 2.26
N LEU A 74 0.85 0.25 2.45
CA LEU A 74 1.66 0.78 1.36
C LEU A 74 2.26 -0.33 0.49
N LEU A 75 2.74 -1.43 1.10
CA LEU A 75 3.25 -2.59 0.34
C LEU A 75 2.16 -3.25 -0.51
N ALA A 76 0.95 -3.39 0.06
CA ALA A 76 -0.19 -3.96 -0.66
C ALA A 76 -0.61 -3.10 -1.87
N VAL A 77 -0.69 -1.78 -1.70
CA VAL A 77 -1.05 -0.85 -2.79
C VAL A 77 0.06 -0.76 -3.84
N CYS A 78 1.33 -0.74 -3.40
CA CYS A 78 2.48 -0.76 -4.30
C CYS A 78 2.45 -1.98 -5.24
N ARG A 79 2.15 -3.17 -4.73
CA ARG A 79 1.93 -4.36 -5.57
C ARG A 79 0.78 -4.18 -6.54
N SER A 80 -0.35 -3.63 -6.09
CA SER A 80 -1.51 -3.41 -6.96
C SER A 80 -1.13 -2.54 -8.16
N HIS A 81 -0.41 -1.44 -7.93
CA HIS A 81 0.07 -0.54 -8.99
C HIS A 81 1.10 -1.17 -9.91
N ALA A 82 2.02 -1.98 -9.36
CA ALA A 82 2.99 -2.73 -10.16
C ALA A 82 2.29 -3.70 -11.12
N ARG A 83 1.26 -4.42 -10.64
CA ARG A 83 0.46 -5.34 -11.48
C ARG A 83 -0.29 -4.60 -12.58
N THR A 84 -0.91 -3.46 -12.27
CA THR A 84 -1.61 -2.65 -13.28
C THR A 84 -0.67 -2.07 -14.33
N SER A 85 0.58 -1.75 -13.96
CA SER A 85 1.59 -1.22 -14.87
C SER A 85 2.15 -2.28 -15.85
N GLY A 86 1.70 -3.53 -15.78
CA GLY A 86 2.14 -4.61 -16.65
C GLY A 86 3.47 -5.24 -16.22
N ALA A 87 3.84 -5.10 -14.95
CA ALA A 87 5.03 -5.76 -14.45
C ALA A 87 4.87 -7.29 -14.56
N VAL A 88 5.82 -7.90 -15.26
CA VAL A 88 5.92 -9.36 -15.37
C VAL A 88 6.49 -9.86 -14.04
N ASP A 89 5.83 -10.83 -13.41
CA ASP A 89 6.38 -11.52 -12.25
C ASP A 89 7.76 -12.09 -12.66
N SER A 90 8.83 -11.37 -12.31
CA SER A 90 10.22 -11.79 -12.55
C SER A 90 10.44 -13.07 -11.77
N GLY A 91 10.27 -14.19 -12.46
CA GLY A 91 10.05 -15.50 -11.88
C GLY A 91 11.06 -15.88 -10.81
N GLY A 92 10.55 -16.31 -9.65
CA GLY A 92 11.21 -17.28 -8.78
C GLY A 92 11.48 -16.83 -7.35
N ALA A 93 11.56 -15.51 -7.08
CA ALA A 93 11.81 -15.03 -5.74
C ALA A 93 10.62 -14.25 -5.18
N SER A 94 10.10 -14.67 -4.03
CA SER A 94 9.04 -13.95 -3.34
C SER A 94 9.46 -12.48 -3.17
N PRO A 95 8.70 -11.51 -3.70
CA PRO A 95 8.98 -10.07 -3.51
C PRO A 95 9.13 -9.68 -2.04
N LEU A 96 8.55 -10.49 -1.14
CA LEU A 96 8.64 -10.36 0.32
C LEU A 96 10.09 -10.38 0.84
N ARG A 97 11.03 -11.10 0.18
CA ARG A 97 12.42 -11.21 0.67
C ARG A 97 13.13 -9.87 0.81
N TRP A 98 12.74 -8.87 0.02
CA TRP A 98 13.36 -7.54 0.00
C TRP A 98 12.88 -6.62 1.13
N VAL A 99 11.81 -7.03 1.80
CA VAL A 99 11.18 -6.34 2.93
C VAL A 99 10.98 -7.31 4.09
N GLU A 100 11.70 -8.42 4.11
CA GLU A 100 11.46 -9.50 5.07
C GLU A 100 11.74 -9.03 6.50
N ASP A 101 12.85 -8.33 6.74
CA ASP A 101 13.15 -7.73 8.04
C ASP A 101 12.08 -6.72 8.47
N ASP A 102 11.63 -5.87 7.53
CA ASP A 102 10.58 -4.89 7.77
C ASP A 102 9.24 -5.56 8.09
N LEU A 103 8.91 -6.69 7.45
CA LEU A 103 7.68 -7.47 7.65
C LEU A 103 7.71 -8.34 8.90
N LEU A 104 8.88 -8.85 9.30
CA LEU A 104 9.06 -9.60 10.53
C LEU A 104 8.90 -8.70 11.75
N ALA A 105 9.29 -7.42 11.63
CA ALA A 105 9.04 -6.40 12.64
C ALA A 105 7.56 -6.00 12.80
N LEU A 106 6.69 -6.37 11.85
CA LEU A 106 5.27 -6.08 11.95
C LEU A 106 4.54 -7.03 12.92
N PRO A 107 3.47 -6.55 13.57
CA PRO A 107 2.49 -7.39 14.25
C PRO A 107 1.96 -8.49 13.32
N GLU A 108 1.62 -9.63 13.91
CA GLU A 108 1.12 -10.80 13.15
C GLU A 108 -0.11 -10.48 12.30
N THR A 109 -1.01 -9.64 12.80
CA THR A 109 -2.20 -9.16 12.07
C THR A 109 -1.82 -8.49 10.74
N ASP A 110 -0.82 -7.62 10.74
CA ASP A 110 -0.40 -6.90 9.53
C ASP A 110 0.36 -7.79 8.57
N ARG A 111 1.22 -8.68 9.11
CA ARG A 111 1.94 -9.66 8.30
C ARG A 111 0.96 -10.53 7.52
N ARG A 112 -0.13 -10.97 8.16
CA ARG A 112 -1.16 -11.77 7.52
C ARG A 112 -1.95 -11.00 6.47
N LEU A 113 -2.21 -9.71 6.68
CA LEU A 113 -2.85 -8.84 5.67
C LEU A 113 -1.99 -8.71 4.42
N VAL A 114 -0.70 -8.43 4.61
CA VAL A 114 0.29 -8.34 3.54
C VAL A 114 0.35 -9.67 2.79
N GLU A 115 0.47 -10.80 3.49
CA GLU A 115 0.49 -12.13 2.88
C GLU A 115 -0.76 -12.40 2.02
N LEU A 116 -1.96 -12.11 2.52
CA LEU A 116 -3.21 -12.27 1.76
C LEU A 116 -3.25 -11.37 0.51
N CYS A 117 -2.78 -10.13 0.61
CA CYS A 117 -2.73 -9.22 -0.55
C CYS A 117 -1.70 -9.69 -1.59
N LEU A 118 -0.54 -10.18 -1.14
CA LEU A 118 0.55 -10.55 -2.03
C LEU A 118 0.35 -11.92 -2.68
N VAL A 119 -0.05 -12.93 -1.89
CA VAL A 119 -0.16 -14.32 -2.35
C VAL A 119 -1.50 -14.56 -3.03
N GLU A 120 -2.60 -14.12 -2.42
CA GLU A 120 -3.95 -14.38 -2.93
C GLU A 120 -4.46 -13.27 -3.88
N GLY A 121 -3.70 -12.18 -4.03
CA GLY A 121 -4.07 -11.07 -4.92
C GLY A 121 -5.30 -10.29 -4.46
N ARG A 122 -5.68 -10.42 -3.18
CA ARG A 122 -6.82 -9.71 -2.58
C ARG A 122 -6.52 -8.23 -2.44
N THR A 123 -7.56 -7.41 -2.45
CA THR A 123 -7.45 -6.02 -2.02
C THR A 123 -7.26 -5.95 -0.49
N TRP A 124 -6.69 -4.85 0.00
CA TRP A 124 -6.51 -4.63 1.44
C TRP A 124 -7.81 -4.80 2.24
N SER A 125 -8.93 -4.30 1.72
CA SER A 125 -10.24 -4.43 2.36
C SER A 125 -10.74 -5.87 2.42
N GLU A 126 -10.50 -6.66 1.37
CA GLU A 126 -10.88 -8.08 1.34
C GLU A 126 -10.00 -8.91 2.27
N ALA A 127 -8.70 -8.61 2.33
CA ALA A 127 -7.78 -9.24 3.29
C ALA A 127 -8.21 -8.96 4.74
N ALA A 128 -8.56 -7.71 5.05
CA ALA A 128 -9.11 -7.34 6.36
C ALA A 128 -10.41 -8.09 6.69
N GLN A 129 -11.35 -8.12 5.74
CA GLN A 129 -12.60 -8.86 5.90
C GLN A 129 -12.36 -10.36 6.13
N HIS A 130 -11.38 -10.95 5.43
CA HIS A 130 -11.03 -12.36 5.56
C HIS A 130 -10.48 -12.71 6.96
N LEU A 131 -9.75 -11.79 7.58
CA LEU A 131 -9.26 -11.92 8.95
C LEU A 131 -10.32 -11.58 10.02
N GLY A 132 -11.57 -11.31 9.61
CA GLY A 132 -12.63 -10.89 10.53
C GLY A 132 -12.43 -9.48 11.08
N LEU A 133 -11.46 -8.73 10.56
CA LEU A 133 -11.18 -7.35 10.92
C LEU A 133 -12.21 -6.48 10.20
N ARG A 134 -13.22 -6.02 10.94
CA ARG A 134 -14.23 -5.12 10.37
C ARG A 134 -13.68 -3.70 10.29
N PRO A 135 -13.66 -3.07 9.10
CA PRO A 135 -13.38 -1.65 9.01
C PRO A 135 -14.47 -0.89 9.75
N GLN A 136 -14.11 -0.19 10.84
CA GLN A 136 -15.03 0.70 11.54
C GLN A 136 -15.00 2.07 10.86
N GLY A 137 -16.04 2.40 10.09
CA GLY A 137 -16.25 3.74 9.52
C GLY A 137 -16.30 3.79 7.99
N PRO A 138 -17.04 4.75 7.41
CA PRO A 138 -17.51 4.69 6.03
C PRO A 138 -16.34 4.83 5.05
N THR A 139 -16.36 4.05 3.96
CA THR A 139 -15.50 4.28 2.81
C THR A 139 -16.03 5.50 2.04
N PRO A 140 -15.34 6.67 2.01
CA PRO A 140 -15.66 7.66 1.01
C PRO A 140 -15.03 7.19 -0.29
N ARG A 141 -15.82 6.57 -1.16
CA ARG A 141 -15.45 6.43 -2.58
C ARG A 141 -15.46 7.81 -3.22
N ARG A 142 -14.35 8.55 -3.18
CA ARG A 142 -14.06 9.56 -4.21
C ARG A 142 -13.34 8.86 -5.37
N GLY A 143 -14.16 8.34 -6.28
CA GLY A 143 -13.86 8.06 -7.68
C GLY A 143 -12.60 7.26 -7.99
N SER A 144 -12.70 5.93 -8.00
CA SER A 144 -11.89 5.13 -8.94
C SER A 144 -12.70 3.92 -9.41
N ARG A 145 -13.58 4.19 -10.37
CA ARG A 145 -14.12 3.22 -11.32
C ARG A 145 -14.18 3.94 -12.66
N ALA A 146 -13.03 4.05 -13.32
CA ALA A 146 -13.02 4.20 -14.77
C ALA A 146 -13.32 2.81 -15.35
N THR A 147 -14.59 2.47 -15.41
CA THR A 147 -15.07 1.40 -16.28
C THR A 147 -14.81 1.87 -17.72
N LYS A 148 -13.95 1.17 -18.44
CA LYS A 148 -14.09 1.04 -19.88
C LYS A 148 -13.91 -0.43 -20.25
N GLU A 149 -15.01 -1.15 -20.09
CA GLU A 149 -15.40 -2.08 -21.14
C GLU A 149 -15.61 -1.26 -22.42
N VAL A 150 -14.87 -1.58 -23.47
CA VAL A 150 -15.37 -1.48 -24.84
C VAL A 150 -14.91 -2.75 -25.55
N GLN A 151 -15.85 -3.67 -25.71
CA GLN A 151 -15.85 -4.65 -26.78
C GLN A 151 -15.79 -3.92 -28.12
N ARG A 152 -14.90 -4.35 -29.02
CA ARG A 152 -15.18 -4.48 -30.44
C ARG A 152 -14.27 -5.53 -31.06
#